data_AF-A0A916IH85-F1
#
_entry.id   AF-A0A916IH85-F1
#
_cell.length_a   1.000
_cell.length_b   1.000
_cell.length_c   1.000
_cell.angle_alpha   90.00
_cell.angle_beta   90.00
_cell.angle_gamma   90.00
#
_symmetry.space_group_name_H-M   'P 1'
#
loop_
_entity.id
_entity.type
_entity.pdbx_description
1 polymer ?
#
loop_
_entity_poly.entity_id
_entity_poly.type
_entity_poly.pdbx_seq_one_letter_code
_entity_poly.pdbx_strand_id
1 'polypeptide(L)'
;MSDDGKVRISKLMSEQGLCSRREADAYIERGWVFVDGVRVTELGSRANPAQKITLSKEAKSNQLAQVTILLNKPVGYVSGQAEQGYKPAVTLVTAATQHAADRSPQRFNPAHLKGLAPAGRLDIDSTGLLVLTQDGRIAKLLIGEDSRIEKEYLVR
;
A
#
# COMPACT_ATOMS: atom_id res chain seq x y z
N MET A 1 9.14 -10.57 -34.02
CA MET A 1 7.97 -10.68 -33.12
C MET A 1 7.63 -9.27 -32.68
N SER A 2 6.62 -8.66 -33.29
CA SER A 2 6.22 -7.29 -32.99
C SER A 2 5.68 -7.21 -31.56
N ASP A 3 6.35 -6.42 -30.72
CA ASP A 3 5.79 -6.01 -29.43
C ASP A 3 4.54 -5.19 -29.73
N ASP A 4 3.36 -5.73 -29.41
CA ASP A 4 2.03 -5.14 -29.70
C ASP A 4 1.77 -3.82 -28.93
N GLY A 5 2.82 -3.20 -28.33
CA GLY A 5 2.74 -1.98 -27.52
C GLY A 5 1.90 -2.10 -26.25
N LYS A 6 1.30 -3.26 -26.01
CA LYS A 6 0.38 -3.52 -24.89
C LYS A 6 1.14 -3.74 -23.59
N VAL A 7 0.70 -3.01 -22.57
CA VAL A 7 1.27 -3.06 -21.22
C VAL A 7 0.31 -3.79 -20.30
N ARG A 8 0.85 -4.55 -19.33
CA ARG A 8 0.04 -5.23 -18.30
C ARG A 8 -0.84 -4.21 -17.57
N ILE A 9 -2.12 -4.50 -17.43
CA ILE A 9 -3.11 -3.58 -16.84
C ILE A 9 -2.72 -3.18 -15.42
N SER A 10 -2.23 -4.11 -14.59
CA SER A 10 -1.79 -3.76 -13.24
C SER A 10 -0.57 -2.83 -13.20
N LYS A 11 0.31 -2.86 -14.22
CA LYS A 11 1.37 -1.87 -14.38
C LYS A 11 0.78 -0.50 -14.75
N LEU A 12 -0.10 -0.43 -15.75
CA LEU A 12 -0.76 0.81 -16.17
C LEU A 12 -1.54 1.47 -15.02
N MET A 13 -2.32 0.71 -14.26
CA MET A 13 -3.06 1.21 -13.10
C MET A 13 -2.12 1.82 -12.05
N SER A 14 -0.96 1.19 -11.82
CA SER A 14 0.04 1.69 -10.88
C SER A 14 0.75 2.95 -11.36
N GLU A 15 1.01 3.07 -12.65
CA GLU A 15 1.60 4.24 -13.27
C GLU A 15 0.62 5.42 -13.27
N GLN A 16 -0.65 5.18 -13.56
CA GLN A 16 -1.75 6.15 -13.48
C GLN A 16 -2.14 6.54 -12.04
N GLY A 17 -1.48 5.96 -11.02
CA GLY A 17 -1.72 6.29 -9.61
C GLY A 17 -3.06 5.78 -9.06
N LEU A 18 -3.70 4.84 -9.74
CA LEU A 18 -4.99 4.29 -9.31
C LEU A 18 -4.86 3.42 -8.05
N CYS A 19 -3.80 2.64 -7.95
CA CYS A 19 -3.46 1.79 -6.80
C CYS A 19 -2.05 1.19 -6.99
N SER A 20 -1.55 0.35 -6.07
CA SER A 20 -0.37 -0.48 -6.33
C SER A 20 -0.66 -1.59 -7.35
N ARG A 21 0.40 -2.22 -7.89
CA ARG A 21 0.27 -3.40 -8.77
C ARG A 21 -0.44 -4.57 -8.09
N ARG A 22 -0.20 -4.79 -6.79
CA ARG A 22 -0.82 -5.87 -6.02
C ARG A 22 -2.31 -5.63 -5.81
N GLU A 23 -2.69 -4.40 -5.48
CA GLU A 23 -4.10 -4.00 -5.40
C GLU A 23 -4.78 -4.11 -6.77
N ALA A 24 -4.09 -3.71 -7.84
CA ALA A 24 -4.61 -3.82 -9.19
C ALA A 24 -4.93 -5.27 -9.57
N ASP A 25 -4.01 -6.21 -9.31
CA ASP A 25 -4.25 -7.64 -9.53
C ASP A 25 -5.47 -8.13 -8.71
N ALA A 26 -5.57 -7.74 -7.42
CA ALA A 26 -6.72 -8.09 -6.58
C ALA A 26 -8.06 -7.47 -7.06
N TYR A 27 -8.03 -6.26 -7.62
CA TYR A 27 -9.22 -5.63 -8.21
C TYR A 27 -9.63 -6.30 -9.51
N ILE A 28 -8.66 -6.75 -10.33
CA ILE A 28 -8.91 -7.51 -11.55
C ILE A 28 -9.61 -8.82 -11.19
N GLU A 29 -9.07 -9.62 -10.27
CA GLU A 29 -9.69 -10.91 -9.88
C GLU A 29 -11.12 -10.76 -9.38
N ARG A 30 -11.45 -9.64 -8.73
CA ARG A 30 -12.81 -9.33 -8.24
C ARG A 30 -13.74 -8.75 -9.31
N GLY A 31 -13.23 -8.52 -10.53
CA GLY A 31 -13.96 -7.90 -11.62
C GLY A 31 -14.33 -6.45 -11.36
N TRP A 32 -13.49 -5.71 -10.64
CA TRP A 32 -13.69 -4.30 -10.31
C TRP A 32 -12.94 -3.34 -11.24
N VAL A 33 -12.26 -3.86 -12.26
CA VAL A 33 -11.49 -3.09 -13.24
C VAL A 33 -12.20 -3.11 -14.58
N PHE A 34 -12.25 -1.96 -15.25
CA PHE A 34 -12.80 -1.80 -16.58
C PHE A 34 -11.80 -1.10 -17.50
N VAL A 35 -11.66 -1.58 -18.73
CA VAL A 35 -10.87 -0.96 -19.80
C VAL A 35 -11.84 -0.56 -20.91
N ASP A 36 -11.93 0.74 -21.20
CA ASP A 36 -12.90 1.33 -22.13
C ASP A 36 -14.35 0.87 -21.86
N GLY A 37 -14.70 0.69 -20.58
CA GLY A 37 -16.02 0.24 -20.13
C GLY A 37 -16.23 -1.28 -20.13
N VAL A 38 -15.28 -2.08 -20.63
CA VAL A 38 -15.34 -3.54 -20.61
C VAL A 38 -14.68 -4.08 -19.35
N ARG A 39 -15.37 -4.96 -18.61
CA ARG A 39 -14.87 -5.56 -17.38
C ARG A 39 -13.69 -6.49 -17.67
N VAL A 40 -12.63 -6.37 -16.86
CA VAL A 40 -11.46 -7.25 -16.90
C VAL A 40 -11.38 -8.07 -15.63
N THR A 41 -11.25 -9.40 -15.78
CA THR A 41 -11.22 -10.36 -14.67
C THR A 41 -9.99 -11.26 -14.67
N GLU A 42 -9.17 -11.23 -15.72
CA GLU A 42 -8.04 -12.13 -15.91
C GLU A 42 -6.72 -11.46 -15.50
N LEU A 43 -5.98 -12.12 -14.60
CA LEU A 43 -4.65 -11.65 -14.21
C LEU A 43 -3.68 -11.68 -15.40
N GLY A 44 -2.85 -10.65 -15.49
CA GLY A 44 -1.88 -10.54 -16.59
C GLY A 44 -2.45 -10.00 -17.88
N SER A 45 -3.77 -9.72 -17.96
CA SER A 45 -4.37 -8.99 -19.08
C SER A 45 -3.58 -7.71 -19.39
N ARG A 46 -3.49 -7.41 -20.69
CA ARG A 46 -2.75 -6.26 -21.21
C ARG A 46 -3.68 -5.32 -21.96
N ALA A 47 -3.39 -4.03 -21.93
CA ALA A 47 -4.13 -2.99 -22.63
C ALA A 47 -3.16 -2.01 -23.32
N ASN A 48 -3.66 -1.30 -24.33
CA ASN A 48 -2.92 -0.19 -24.91
C ASN A 48 -2.86 0.96 -23.89
N PRO A 49 -1.72 1.67 -23.74
CA PRO A 49 -1.58 2.76 -22.77
C PRO A 49 -2.59 3.90 -22.93
N ALA A 50 -3.12 4.09 -24.15
CA ALA A 50 -4.13 5.12 -24.45
C ALA A 50 -5.55 4.74 -23.98
N GLN A 51 -5.82 3.46 -23.66
CA GLN A 51 -7.13 3.02 -23.23
C GLN A 51 -7.46 3.51 -21.82
N LYS A 52 -8.72 3.83 -21.60
CA LYS A 52 -9.19 4.38 -20.34
C LYS A 52 -9.43 3.26 -19.34
N ILE A 53 -8.68 3.26 -18.25
CA ILE A 53 -8.89 2.34 -17.13
C ILE A 53 -9.75 3.02 -16.06
N THR A 54 -10.78 2.33 -15.60
CA THR A 54 -11.66 2.82 -14.51
C THR A 54 -11.91 1.74 -13.47
N LEU A 55 -12.15 2.19 -12.23
CA LEU A 55 -12.49 1.35 -11.10
C LEU A 55 -13.99 1.39 -10.81
N SER A 56 -14.53 0.23 -10.41
CA SER A 56 -15.91 0.10 -9.93
C SER A 56 -16.15 0.91 -8.64
N LYS A 57 -17.42 1.02 -8.22
CA LYS A 57 -17.79 1.67 -6.95
C LYS A 57 -17.25 0.89 -5.76
N GLU A 58 -17.24 -0.43 -5.85
CA GLU A 58 -16.74 -1.36 -4.83
C GLU A 58 -15.24 -1.20 -4.62
N ALA A 59 -14.45 -1.10 -5.70
CA ALA A 59 -13.01 -0.81 -5.58
C ALA A 59 -12.77 0.54 -4.88
N LYS A 60 -13.49 1.59 -5.25
CA LYS A 60 -13.37 2.91 -4.61
C LYS A 60 -13.78 2.86 -3.12
N SER A 61 -14.86 2.16 -2.81
CA SER A 61 -15.28 1.96 -1.42
C SER A 61 -14.25 1.16 -0.62
N ASN A 62 -13.62 0.15 -1.24
CA ASN A 62 -12.56 -0.62 -0.60
C ASN A 62 -11.34 0.25 -0.32
N GLN A 63 -10.95 1.14 -1.24
CA GLN A 63 -9.88 2.12 -1.03
C GLN A 63 -10.18 3.08 0.12
N LEU A 64 -11.41 3.58 0.23
CA LEU A 64 -11.80 4.50 1.31
C LEU A 64 -11.79 3.83 2.69
N ALA A 65 -11.93 2.51 2.74
CA ALA A 65 -11.89 1.74 3.98
C ALA A 65 -10.47 1.33 4.41
N GLN A 66 -9.45 1.55 3.56
CA GLN A 66 -8.06 1.25 3.90
C GLN A 66 -7.55 2.15 5.02
N VAL A 67 -6.66 1.61 5.85
CA VAL A 67 -6.06 2.34 6.95
C VAL A 67 -4.58 2.64 6.70
N THR A 68 -4.13 3.75 7.29
CA THR A 68 -2.72 4.11 7.44
C THR A 68 -2.44 4.36 8.92
N ILE A 69 -1.39 3.74 9.43
CA ILE A 69 -0.98 3.77 10.83
C ILE A 69 0.42 4.37 10.91
N LEU A 70 0.55 5.34 11.81
CA LEU A 70 1.84 5.90 12.20
C LEU A 70 2.31 5.18 13.46
N LEU A 71 3.52 4.63 13.44
CA LEU A 71 4.11 3.90 14.54
C LEU A 71 5.44 4.53 14.91
N ASN A 72 5.65 4.81 16.19
CA ASN A 72 7.01 5.04 16.69
C ASN A 72 7.68 3.68 16.91
N LYS A 73 8.49 3.23 15.94
CA LYS A 73 9.15 1.93 15.97
C LYS A 73 10.30 1.97 17.00
N PRO A 74 10.33 1.06 18.00
CA PRO A 74 11.49 0.89 18.87
C PRO A 74 12.60 0.07 18.18
N VAL A 75 13.78 0.04 18.81
CA VAL A 75 14.88 -0.88 18.44
C VAL A 75 14.45 -2.33 18.62
N GLY A 76 15.01 -3.25 17.82
CA GLY A 76 14.82 -4.69 17.95
C GLY A 76 13.61 -5.24 17.18
N TYR A 77 12.99 -4.41 16.34
CA TYR A 77 11.89 -4.78 15.45
C TYR A 77 12.28 -4.52 14.00
N VAL A 78 11.95 -5.46 13.12
CA VAL A 78 12.10 -5.27 11.67
C VAL A 78 10.89 -4.54 11.10
N SER A 79 11.10 -3.65 10.14
CA SER A 79 10.01 -2.85 9.58
C SER A 79 8.98 -3.69 8.80
N GLY A 80 9.41 -4.81 8.20
CA GLY A 80 8.60 -5.66 7.33
C GLY A 80 8.42 -7.08 7.85
N GLN A 81 8.71 -8.07 7.00
CA GLN A 81 8.62 -9.48 7.37
C GLN A 81 9.62 -9.86 8.45
N ALA A 82 9.28 -10.87 9.25
CA ALA A 82 10.14 -11.37 10.31
C ALA A 82 11.43 -11.93 9.70
N GLU A 83 12.57 -11.58 10.29
CA GLU A 83 13.88 -11.98 9.81
C GLU A 83 14.80 -12.19 11.02
N GLN A 84 15.64 -13.24 10.99
CA GLN A 84 16.72 -13.46 11.96
C GLN A 84 16.26 -13.45 13.44
N GLY A 85 15.04 -13.94 13.73
CA GLY A 85 14.49 -14.00 15.09
C GLY A 85 13.85 -12.71 15.60
N TYR A 86 13.87 -11.64 14.81
CA TYR A 86 13.27 -10.36 15.18
C TYR A 86 11.81 -10.27 14.76
N LYS A 87 11.01 -9.60 15.62
CA LYS A 87 9.58 -9.44 15.40
C LYS A 87 9.30 -8.30 14.41
N PRO A 88 8.31 -8.46 13.52
CA PRO A 88 7.79 -7.38 12.70
C PRO A 88 7.21 -6.24 13.52
N ALA A 89 7.43 -5.00 13.08
CA ALA A 89 6.87 -3.81 13.70
C ALA A 89 5.33 -3.81 13.70
N VAL A 90 4.68 -4.47 12.73
CA VAL A 90 3.22 -4.64 12.70
C VAL A 90 2.67 -5.35 13.95
N THR A 91 3.48 -6.17 14.64
CA THR A 91 3.06 -6.83 15.90
C THR A 91 2.85 -5.85 17.06
N LEU A 92 3.38 -4.62 16.94
CA LEU A 92 3.18 -3.54 17.90
C LEU A 92 1.85 -2.80 17.69
N VAL A 93 1.13 -3.06 16.60
CA VAL A 93 -0.15 -2.41 16.30
C VAL A 93 -1.27 -3.18 16.99
N THR A 94 -1.71 -2.67 18.14
CA THR A 94 -2.78 -3.28 18.96
C THR A 94 -3.69 -2.19 19.53
N ALA A 95 -4.86 -2.57 20.03
CA ALA A 95 -5.71 -1.63 20.76
C ALA A 95 -5.01 -1.02 21.98
N ALA A 96 -4.17 -1.80 22.68
CA ALA A 96 -3.48 -1.37 23.90
C ALA A 96 -2.34 -0.37 23.64
N THR A 97 -1.81 -0.37 22.42
CA THR A 97 -0.71 0.52 22.01
C THR A 97 -1.21 1.74 21.22
N GLN A 98 -2.52 1.91 21.08
CA GLN A 98 -3.09 3.12 20.48
C GLN A 98 -2.83 4.32 21.38
N HIS A 99 -2.25 5.39 20.82
CA HIS A 99 -1.90 6.58 21.56
C HIS A 99 -3.15 7.27 22.12
N ALA A 100 -3.16 7.64 23.41
CA ALA A 100 -4.34 8.20 24.07
C ALA A 100 -4.82 9.53 23.44
N ALA A 101 -3.92 10.28 22.80
CA ALA A 101 -4.26 11.52 22.09
C ALA A 101 -4.60 11.32 20.60
N ASP A 102 -4.73 10.08 20.11
CA ASP A 102 -5.14 9.82 18.73
C ASP A 102 -6.55 10.35 18.48
N ARG A 103 -6.67 11.28 17.53
CA ARG A 103 -7.94 11.93 17.16
C ARG A 103 -8.65 11.23 16.02
N SER A 104 -8.08 10.13 15.50
CA SER A 104 -8.71 9.35 14.45
C SER A 104 -10.10 8.89 14.87
N PRO A 105 -11.13 9.06 14.03
CA PRO A 105 -12.45 8.48 14.27
C PRO A 105 -12.42 6.95 14.16
N GLN A 106 -11.38 6.38 13.54
CA GLN A 106 -11.23 4.95 13.37
C GLN A 106 -10.66 4.31 14.65
N ARG A 107 -11.42 3.39 15.24
CA ARG A 107 -10.92 2.54 16.34
C ARG A 107 -10.18 1.35 15.78
N PHE A 108 -9.19 0.86 16.51
CA PHE A 108 -8.48 -0.36 16.13
C PHE A 108 -9.45 -1.52 15.91
N ASN A 109 -9.28 -2.23 14.79
CA ASN A 109 -9.94 -3.48 14.49
C ASN A 109 -8.86 -4.46 13.98
N PRO A 110 -8.82 -5.73 14.43
CA PRO A 110 -7.85 -6.70 13.92
C PRO A 110 -7.81 -6.83 12.39
N ALA A 111 -8.92 -6.56 11.69
CA ALA A 111 -8.97 -6.55 10.23
C ALA A 111 -8.03 -5.49 9.59
N HIS A 112 -7.69 -4.42 10.32
CA HIS A 112 -6.73 -3.39 9.90
C HIS A 112 -5.32 -3.94 9.68
N LEU A 113 -4.97 -5.07 10.30
CA LEU A 113 -3.66 -5.69 10.14
C LEU A 113 -3.53 -6.44 8.80
N LYS A 114 -4.65 -6.83 8.18
CA LYS A 114 -4.65 -7.60 6.93
C LYS A 114 -4.17 -6.71 5.79
N GLY A 115 -3.04 -7.08 5.17
CA GLY A 115 -2.48 -6.32 4.05
C GLY A 115 -1.80 -5.00 4.45
N LEU A 116 -1.61 -4.76 5.74
CA LEU A 116 -0.87 -3.61 6.24
C LEU A 116 0.63 -3.83 5.98
N ALA A 117 1.25 -2.91 5.24
CA ALA A 117 2.65 -3.01 4.85
C ALA A 117 3.42 -1.72 5.16
N PRO A 118 4.73 -1.79 5.43
CA PRO A 118 5.54 -0.61 5.70
C PRO A 118 5.73 0.23 4.43
N ALA A 119 5.46 1.53 4.53
CA ALA A 119 5.75 2.55 3.51
C ALA A 119 7.10 3.21 3.81
N GLY A 120 8.16 2.44 3.60
CA GLY A 120 9.54 2.78 3.97
C GLY A 120 10.08 1.81 5.01
N ARG A 121 11.38 1.86 5.27
CA ARG A 121 12.04 0.97 6.23
C ARG A 121 12.93 1.79 7.14
N LEU A 122 12.87 1.45 8.42
CA LEU A 122 13.90 1.76 9.41
C LEU A 122 14.71 0.49 9.67
N ASP A 123 16.02 0.68 9.86
CA ASP A 123 16.91 -0.38 10.28
C ASP A 123 16.52 -0.89 11.67
N ILE A 124 17.04 -2.06 12.00
CA ILE A 124 16.66 -2.78 13.21
C ILE A 124 17.07 -2.04 14.50
N ASP A 125 18.23 -1.39 14.45
CA ASP A 125 18.85 -0.55 15.47
C ASP A 125 18.36 0.90 15.44
N SER A 126 17.55 1.26 14.44
CA SER A 126 16.92 2.57 14.33
C SER A 126 15.58 2.65 15.08
N THR A 127 15.26 3.85 15.53
CA THR A 127 13.96 4.20 16.14
C THR A 127 13.30 5.35 15.40
N GLY A 128 11.99 5.51 15.59
CA GLY A 128 11.26 6.68 15.13
C GLY A 128 10.07 6.33 14.26
N LEU A 129 9.66 7.30 13.44
CA LEU A 129 8.43 7.23 12.66
C LEU A 129 8.52 6.16 11.57
N LEU A 130 7.69 5.13 11.68
CA LEU A 130 7.39 4.15 10.65
C LEU A 130 5.93 4.31 10.21
N VAL A 131 5.71 4.42 8.90
CA VAL A 131 4.36 4.41 8.33
C VAL A 131 4.02 3.01 7.85
N LEU A 132 2.84 2.53 8.24
CA LEU A 132 2.26 1.27 7.82
C LEU A 132 0.95 1.59 7.09
N THR A 133 0.74 1.08 5.88
CA THR A 133 -0.47 1.40 5.10
C THR A 133 -0.99 0.20 4.31
N GLN A 134 -2.31 0.15 4.15
CA GLN A 134 -2.97 -0.76 3.21
C GLN A 134 -3.11 -0.12 1.82
N ASP A 135 -2.96 1.21 1.71
CA ASP A 135 -3.16 1.97 0.48
C ASP A 135 -1.84 2.13 -0.28
N GLY A 136 -1.73 1.46 -1.43
CA GLY A 136 -0.54 1.54 -2.27
C GLY A 136 -0.26 2.93 -2.85
N ARG A 137 -1.27 3.81 -2.90
CA ARG A 137 -1.09 5.22 -3.32
C ARG A 137 -0.36 6.00 -2.25
N ILE A 138 -0.69 5.78 -0.97
CA ILE A 138 0.05 6.36 0.16
C ILE A 138 1.48 5.83 0.19
N ALA A 139 1.68 4.53 0.00
CA ALA A 139 3.03 3.97 -0.08
C ALA A 139 3.83 4.60 -1.23
N LYS A 140 3.27 4.68 -2.44
CA LYS A 140 3.93 5.31 -3.60
C LYS A 140 4.22 6.78 -3.37
N LEU A 141 3.32 7.50 -2.69
CA LEU A 141 3.53 8.92 -2.36
C LEU A 141 4.74 9.10 -1.40
N LEU A 142 4.88 8.22 -0.40
CA LEU A 142 5.93 8.33 0.63
C LEU A 142 7.31 7.82 0.17
N ILE A 143 7.34 6.74 -0.62
CA ILE A 143 8.56 6.01 -0.96
C ILE A 143 8.72 5.65 -2.45
N GLY A 144 7.83 6.15 -3.32
CA GLY A 144 8.02 6.01 -4.76
C GLY A 144 9.27 6.73 -5.24
N GLU A 145 9.83 6.29 -6.37
CA GLU A 145 11.04 6.85 -6.97
C GLU A 145 10.95 8.38 -7.19
N ASP A 146 9.77 8.87 -7.57
CA ASP A 146 9.50 10.30 -7.79
C ASP A 146 8.97 11.03 -6.53
N SER A 147 9.06 10.41 -5.35
CA SER A 147 8.56 11.03 -4.11
C SER A 147 9.37 12.27 -3.76
N ARG A 148 8.67 13.39 -3.52
CA ARG A 148 9.25 14.65 -3.05
C ARG A 148 9.13 14.83 -1.53
N ILE A 149 8.68 13.80 -0.81
CA ILE A 149 8.49 13.88 0.64
C ILE A 149 9.84 13.75 1.34
N GLU A 150 10.25 14.84 1.97
CA GLU A 150 11.43 14.92 2.81
C GLU A 150 11.31 14.01 4.03
N LYS A 151 12.47 13.52 4.49
CA LYS A 151 12.59 12.60 5.63
C LYS A 151 13.72 13.13 6.51
N GLU A 152 13.38 13.50 7.73
CA GLU A 152 14.34 14.07 8.69
C GLU A 152 14.76 13.02 9.71
N TYR A 153 16.06 13.00 10.01
CA TYR A 153 16.67 12.05 10.93
C TYR A 153 17.50 12.81 11.97
N LEU A 154 17.30 12.47 13.24
CA LEU A 154 18.20 12.91 14.31
C LEU A 154 19.27 11.84 14.51
N VAL A 155 20.49 12.15 14.09
CA VAL A 155 21.67 11.28 14.26
C VAL A 155 22.44 11.72 15.49
N ARG A 156 22.84 10.77 16.34
CA ARG A 156 23.60 11.00 17.58
C ARG A 156 24.80 10.07 17.64
#